data_AF-A0A024UTH3-F1
#
_entry.id   AF-A0A024UTH3-F1
#
_cell.length_a   1.000
_cell.length_b   1.000
_cell.length_c   1.000
_cell.angle_alpha   90.00
_cell.angle_beta   90.00
_cell.angle_gamma   90.00
#
_symmetry.space_group_name_H-M   'P 1'
#
loop_
_entity.id
_entity.type
_entity.pdbx_description
1 polymer ?
#
loop_
_entity_poly.entity_id
_entity_poly.type
_entity_poly.pdbx_seq_one_letter_code
_entity_poly.pdbx_strand_id
1 'polypeptide(L)'
;MSKAERKRARDDETSEHRWKKSSTDAKKKKHKAYMKDFKVWSKTSSTTAAEWLTEDEAILREKHQFLRNDDVDAVDGEKDWKVRMAVRYYQKLSKEYALADFSRYKEGKVGLRWRTEREVVDGKGQFVCGNKKCDASHGLESYEVLFAYVEHKEKKQCLVKLRVCRACALKLFHRKILEIQAQHSHDKGAADENVQKLLQGKQVDDDDSDDDGYIEQRDDKAFEAVDGTS
;
A
#
# COMPACT_ATOMS: atom_id res chain seq x y z
N MET A 1 36.42 -7.62 -56.64
CA MET A 1 35.22 -8.08 -55.91
C MET A 1 35.58 -8.17 -54.43
N SER A 2 35.26 -7.15 -53.62
CA SER A 2 35.46 -7.18 -52.16
C SER A 2 34.11 -7.09 -51.46
N LYS A 3 33.80 -8.10 -50.64
CA LYS A 3 32.61 -8.13 -49.77
C LYS A 3 32.82 -7.14 -48.62
N ALA A 4 31.88 -6.20 -48.45
CA ALA A 4 31.80 -5.33 -47.28
C ALA A 4 30.94 -6.02 -46.20
N GLU A 5 31.52 -6.18 -45.03
CA GLU A 5 30.93 -6.79 -43.84
C GLU A 5 30.07 -5.75 -43.11
N ARG A 6 28.76 -6.02 -42.93
CA ARG A 6 27.86 -5.21 -42.11
C ARG A 6 28.07 -5.56 -40.63
N LYS A 7 28.68 -4.66 -39.85
CA LYS A 7 28.66 -4.74 -38.38
C LYS A 7 27.29 -4.27 -37.86
N ARG A 8 26.58 -5.13 -37.14
CA ARG A 8 25.35 -4.80 -36.41
C ARG A 8 25.69 -3.87 -35.23
N ALA A 9 24.89 -2.83 -35.05
CA ALA A 9 24.97 -1.94 -33.88
C ALA A 9 24.65 -2.73 -32.60
N ARG A 10 25.40 -2.44 -31.54
CA ARG A 10 25.29 -3.03 -30.21
C ARG A 10 24.29 -2.18 -29.43
N ASP A 11 23.17 -2.79 -29.05
CA ASP A 11 22.05 -2.12 -28.38
C ASP A 11 22.47 -1.49 -27.03
N ASP A 12 21.93 -0.30 -26.79
CA ASP A 12 22.25 0.63 -25.70
C ASP A 12 21.45 0.30 -24.42
N GLU A 13 21.91 -0.70 -23.67
CA GLU A 13 21.42 -1.04 -22.33
C GLU A 13 21.64 0.09 -21.29
N THR A 14 22.48 1.09 -21.61
CA THR A 14 22.87 2.13 -20.63
C THR A 14 21.85 3.27 -20.53
N SER A 15 21.08 3.51 -21.58
CA SER A 15 20.08 4.58 -21.62
C SER A 15 18.83 4.27 -20.78
N GLU A 16 18.32 3.04 -20.82
CA GLU A 16 17.14 2.61 -20.05
C GLU A 16 17.41 2.58 -18.55
N HIS A 17 18.58 2.08 -18.14
CA HIS A 17 18.99 2.09 -16.73
C HIS A 17 19.15 3.51 -16.20
N ARG A 18 19.63 4.45 -17.01
CA ARG A 18 19.73 5.87 -16.66
C ARG A 18 18.34 6.52 -16.55
N TRP A 19 17.42 6.17 -17.44
CA TRP A 19 16.02 6.65 -17.40
C TRP A 19 15.27 6.15 -16.16
N LYS A 20 15.34 4.85 -15.87
CA LYS A 20 14.74 4.21 -14.68
C LYS A 20 15.29 4.80 -13.38
N LYS A 21 16.61 5.08 -13.34
CA LYS A 21 17.24 5.78 -12.22
C LYS A 21 16.78 7.23 -12.10
N SER A 22 16.52 7.93 -13.21
CA SER A 22 16.00 9.31 -13.20
C SER A 22 14.53 9.39 -12.76
N SER A 23 13.70 8.41 -13.12
CA SER A 23 12.28 8.33 -12.76
C SER A 23 12.10 8.07 -11.25
N THR A 24 12.86 7.12 -10.71
CA THR A 24 12.89 6.85 -9.25
C THR A 24 13.46 8.02 -8.45
N ASP A 25 14.45 8.75 -8.98
CA ASP A 25 14.99 9.98 -8.38
C ASP A 25 13.98 11.14 -8.42
N ALA A 26 13.23 11.29 -9.51
CA ALA A 26 12.16 12.26 -9.64
C ALA A 26 11.00 12.00 -8.65
N LYS A 27 10.57 10.74 -8.50
CA LYS A 27 9.59 10.32 -7.47
C LYS A 27 10.09 10.67 -6.06
N LYS A 28 11.37 10.40 -5.78
CA LYS A 28 12.04 10.71 -4.50
C LYS A 28 12.16 12.22 -4.24
N LYS A 29 12.40 13.02 -5.28
CA LYS A 29 12.51 14.49 -5.19
C LYS A 29 11.15 15.15 -4.99
N LYS A 30 10.11 14.68 -5.69
CA LYS A 30 8.72 15.14 -5.51
C LYS A 30 8.24 14.84 -4.09
N HIS A 31 8.49 13.62 -3.62
CA HIS A 31 8.25 13.23 -2.22
C HIS A 31 8.97 14.18 -1.24
N LYS A 32 10.28 14.43 -1.43
CA LYS A 32 11.07 15.33 -0.58
C LYS A 32 10.55 16.78 -0.57
N ALA A 33 9.93 17.26 -1.64
CA ALA A 33 9.31 18.58 -1.71
C ALA A 33 8.03 18.61 -0.87
N TYR A 34 7.10 17.67 -1.08
CA TYR A 34 5.90 17.52 -0.24
C TYR A 34 6.24 17.39 1.26
N MET A 35 7.35 16.71 1.60
CA MET A 35 7.82 16.58 2.98
C MET A 35 8.22 17.89 3.65
N LYS A 36 8.76 18.87 2.90
CA LYS A 36 9.11 20.18 3.47
C LYS A 36 7.86 20.92 3.91
N ASP A 37 6.80 20.84 3.11
CA ASP A 37 5.55 21.54 3.36
C ASP A 37 4.79 20.91 4.54
N PHE A 38 4.76 19.56 4.62
CA PHE A 38 4.14 18.85 5.74
C PHE A 38 4.85 19.06 7.08
N LYS A 39 6.19 19.19 7.08
CA LYS A 39 6.97 19.45 8.31
C LYS A 39 6.71 20.85 8.87
N VAL A 40 6.36 21.81 8.02
CA VAL A 40 5.93 23.15 8.43
C VAL A 40 4.53 23.07 9.05
N TRP A 41 3.61 22.35 8.43
CA TRP A 41 2.25 22.14 8.94
C TRP A 41 2.24 21.46 10.33
N SER A 42 2.88 20.29 10.44
CA SER A 42 2.85 19.45 11.65
C SER A 42 3.51 20.05 12.89
N LYS A 43 4.46 20.97 12.73
CA LYS A 43 5.07 21.72 13.85
C LYS A 43 4.09 22.70 14.49
N THR A 44 3.06 23.11 13.77
CA THR A 44 2.02 24.02 14.26
C THR A 44 0.98 23.29 15.11
N SER A 45 0.97 21.95 15.10
CA SER A 45 -0.12 21.13 15.66
C SER A 45 0.24 20.31 16.90
N SER A 46 1.37 20.56 17.58
CA SER A 46 1.80 19.72 18.70
C SER A 46 2.19 20.48 19.95
N THR A 47 1.24 20.58 20.88
CA THR A 47 1.54 20.51 22.31
C THR A 47 0.39 19.77 23.00
N THR A 48 0.73 18.74 23.78
CA THR A 48 -0.14 17.83 24.56
C THR A 48 -0.84 16.68 23.81
N ALA A 49 -0.54 15.45 24.24
CA ALA A 49 -0.82 14.20 23.56
C ALA A 49 -1.63 13.21 24.43
N ALA A 50 -2.45 13.72 25.35
CA ALA A 50 -3.32 12.89 26.17
C ALA A 50 -4.61 13.65 26.51
N GLU A 51 -5.73 12.94 26.34
CA GLU A 51 -7.12 13.32 26.64
C GLU A 51 -7.84 14.19 25.59
N TRP A 52 -9.04 13.72 25.23
CA TRP A 52 -9.94 14.16 24.15
C TRP A 52 -9.50 13.75 22.74
N LEU A 53 -9.77 12.48 22.41
CA LEU A 53 -10.17 12.17 21.05
C LEU A 53 -11.27 13.17 20.64
N THR A 54 -11.06 13.87 19.54
CA THR A 54 -12.13 14.71 18.97
C THR A 54 -13.33 13.82 18.65
N GLU A 55 -14.54 14.38 18.69
CA GLU A 55 -15.76 13.64 18.35
C GLU A 55 -15.63 12.98 16.97
N ASP A 56 -15.04 13.70 16.01
CA ASP A 56 -14.74 13.19 14.68
C ASP A 56 -13.81 11.97 14.70
N GLU A 57 -12.71 12.01 15.47
CA GLU A 57 -11.80 10.88 15.57
C GLU A 57 -12.45 9.66 16.25
N ALA A 58 -13.31 9.87 17.24
CA ALA A 58 -14.09 8.79 17.86
C ALA A 58 -15.05 8.15 16.85
N ILE A 59 -15.76 8.95 16.06
CA ILE A 59 -16.65 8.47 14.98
C ILE A 59 -15.85 7.69 13.94
N LEU A 60 -14.68 8.18 13.53
CA LEU A 60 -13.83 7.49 12.55
C LEU A 60 -13.35 6.14 13.07
N ARG A 61 -13.02 6.02 14.36
CA ARG A 61 -12.65 4.75 14.99
C ARG A 61 -13.83 3.79 15.06
N GLU A 62 -15.02 4.29 15.39
CA GLU A 62 -16.25 3.49 15.48
C GLU A 62 -16.66 2.93 14.13
N LYS A 63 -16.66 3.76 13.08
CA LYS A 63 -17.08 3.39 11.72
C LYS A 63 -15.91 2.91 10.85
N HIS A 64 -14.73 2.68 11.43
CA HIS A 64 -13.57 2.21 10.66
C HIS A 64 -13.85 0.81 10.09
N GLN A 65 -13.63 0.66 8.79
CA GLN A 65 -13.63 -0.63 8.13
C GLN A 65 -12.34 -0.76 7.30
N PHE A 66 -11.69 -1.91 7.37
CA PHE A 66 -10.45 -2.16 6.61
C PHE A 66 -10.73 -2.21 5.10
N LEU A 67 -11.85 -2.81 4.70
CA LEU A 67 -12.42 -2.74 3.36
C LEU A 67 -13.87 -2.28 3.45
N ARG A 68 -14.19 -1.23 2.71
CA ARG A 68 -15.54 -0.69 2.55
C ARG A 68 -16.21 -1.25 1.30
N ASN A 69 -17.53 -1.34 1.35
CA ASN A 69 -18.37 -1.70 0.21
C ASN A 69 -19.13 -0.45 -0.22
N ASP A 70 -18.85 0.03 -1.44
CA ASP A 70 -19.39 1.30 -1.94
C ASP A 70 -20.92 1.29 -2.07
N ASP A 71 -21.53 0.15 -2.40
CA ASP A 71 -23.00 0.02 -2.51
C ASP A 71 -23.68 0.13 -1.14
N VAL A 72 -23.13 -0.56 -0.13
CA VAL A 72 -23.64 -0.50 1.24
C VAL A 72 -23.43 0.88 1.84
N ASP A 73 -22.24 1.44 1.65
CA ASP A 73 -21.90 2.78 2.14
C ASP A 73 -22.70 3.89 1.45
N ALA A 74 -23.14 3.72 0.20
CA ALA A 74 -24.03 4.67 -0.47
C ALA A 74 -25.40 4.73 0.22
N VAL A 75 -25.98 3.56 0.55
CA VAL A 75 -27.28 3.46 1.22
C VAL A 75 -27.21 3.92 2.67
N ASP A 76 -26.21 3.44 3.43
CA ASP A 76 -26.04 3.79 4.84
C ASP A 76 -25.58 5.24 4.99
N GLY A 77 -24.75 5.71 4.07
CA GLY A 77 -24.31 7.09 3.98
C GLY A 77 -25.45 8.06 3.75
N GLU A 78 -26.51 7.72 3.02
CA GLU A 78 -27.67 8.60 2.88
C GLU A 78 -28.33 8.90 4.25
N LYS A 79 -28.40 7.87 5.11
CA LYS A 79 -29.07 7.92 6.42
C LYS A 79 -28.20 8.43 7.56
N ASP A 80 -26.91 8.08 7.56
CA ASP A 80 -25.97 8.39 8.65
C ASP A 80 -24.78 9.20 8.13
N TRP A 81 -24.70 10.47 8.53
CA TRP A 81 -23.61 11.36 8.13
C TRP A 81 -22.24 10.88 8.65
N LYS A 82 -22.20 10.12 9.75
CA LYS A 82 -20.97 9.53 10.30
C LYS A 82 -20.37 8.51 9.34
N VAL A 83 -21.22 7.74 8.65
CA VAL A 83 -20.80 6.82 7.59
C VAL A 83 -20.23 7.62 6.43
N ARG A 84 -20.92 8.67 5.95
CA ARG A 84 -20.40 9.54 4.87
C ARG A 84 -19.03 10.13 5.20
N MET A 85 -18.85 10.58 6.43
CA MET A 85 -17.56 11.11 6.88
C MET A 85 -16.49 10.03 6.77
N ALA A 86 -16.73 8.85 7.34
CA ALA A 86 -15.75 7.77 7.32
C ALA A 86 -15.46 7.23 5.90
N VAL A 87 -16.43 7.22 4.98
CA VAL A 87 -16.22 6.95 3.54
C VAL A 87 -15.23 7.95 2.95
N ARG A 88 -15.46 9.26 3.15
CA ARG A 88 -14.58 10.31 2.61
C ARG A 88 -13.15 10.18 3.13
N TYR A 89 -12.97 9.80 4.39
CA TYR A 89 -11.64 9.52 4.93
C TYR A 89 -11.01 8.28 4.28
N TYR A 90 -11.77 7.20 4.12
CA TYR A 90 -11.27 5.98 3.47
C TYR A 90 -10.85 6.18 2.02
N GLN A 91 -11.56 7.01 1.26
CA GLN A 91 -11.21 7.36 -0.12
C GLN A 91 -9.88 8.12 -0.21
N LYS A 92 -9.53 8.90 0.83
CA LYS A 92 -8.25 9.62 0.91
C LYS A 92 -7.06 8.75 1.31
N LEU A 93 -7.29 7.52 1.78
CA LEU A 93 -6.20 6.62 2.18
C LEU A 93 -5.41 6.14 0.96
N SER A 94 -4.08 6.18 1.07
CA SER A 94 -3.17 5.54 0.11
C SER A 94 -3.13 4.03 0.35
N LYS A 95 -3.97 3.29 -0.39
CA LYS A 95 -4.22 1.84 -0.21
C LYS A 95 -3.28 0.92 -1.01
N GLU A 96 -2.19 1.45 -1.56
CA GLU A 96 -1.22 0.65 -2.32
C GLU A 96 -0.44 -0.32 -1.40
N TYR A 97 0.10 0.17 -0.28
CA TYR A 97 0.85 -0.62 0.68
C TYR A 97 0.27 -0.47 2.09
N ALA A 98 0.11 -1.59 2.79
CA ALA A 98 -0.21 -1.61 4.21
C ALA A 98 1.06 -1.59 5.08
N LEU A 99 0.88 -1.35 6.38
CA LEU A 99 1.89 -1.59 7.39
C LEU A 99 1.56 -2.83 8.21
N ALA A 100 2.61 -3.49 8.68
CA ALA A 100 2.52 -4.69 9.47
C ALA A 100 3.09 -4.50 10.88
N ASP A 101 2.43 -5.13 11.85
CA ASP A 101 2.92 -5.32 13.21
C ASP A 101 3.35 -6.77 13.39
N PHE A 102 4.66 -7.00 13.39
CA PHE A 102 5.25 -8.33 13.58
C PHE A 102 5.55 -8.64 15.06
N SER A 103 4.97 -7.94 16.04
CA SER A 103 5.26 -8.21 17.46
C SER A 103 4.91 -9.63 17.92
N ARG A 104 3.83 -10.22 17.38
CA ARG A 104 3.32 -11.57 17.73
C ARG A 104 3.48 -12.59 16.61
N TYR A 105 4.46 -12.38 15.73
CA TYR A 105 4.66 -13.24 14.55
C TYR A 105 4.96 -14.70 14.91
N LYS A 106 5.59 -14.97 16.06
CA LYS A 106 5.85 -16.33 16.57
C LYS A 106 4.58 -17.11 16.88
N GLU A 107 3.50 -16.42 17.24
CA GLU A 107 2.17 -17.02 17.43
C GLU A 107 1.43 -17.22 16.09
N GLY A 108 2.02 -16.82 14.96
CA GLY A 108 1.34 -16.75 13.67
C GLY A 108 0.39 -15.56 13.54
N LYS A 109 0.49 -14.56 14.44
CA LYS A 109 -0.38 -13.38 14.43
C LYS A 109 0.37 -12.17 13.88
N VAL A 110 -0.15 -11.62 12.79
CA VAL A 110 0.34 -10.38 12.17
C VAL A 110 -0.81 -9.38 12.13
N GLY A 111 -0.60 -8.17 12.64
CA GLY A 111 -1.57 -7.09 12.52
C GLY A 111 -1.28 -6.26 11.28
N LEU A 112 -2.31 -5.97 10.48
CA LEU A 112 -2.20 -5.11 9.30
C LEU A 112 -3.08 -3.86 9.45
N ARG A 113 -2.62 -2.74 8.91
CA ARG A 113 -3.42 -1.53 8.75
C ARG A 113 -2.95 -0.70 7.58
N TRP A 114 -3.84 0.14 7.03
CA TRP A 114 -3.46 1.17 6.08
C TRP A 114 -2.54 2.22 6.71
N ARG A 115 -1.72 2.85 5.87
CA ARG A 115 -0.78 3.90 6.26
C ARG A 115 -1.53 5.18 6.63
N THR A 116 -1.02 5.92 7.61
CA THR A 116 -1.49 7.28 7.88
C THR A 116 -0.87 8.26 6.88
N GLU A 117 -1.44 9.45 6.73
CA GLU A 117 -0.88 10.51 5.87
C GLU A 117 0.59 10.76 6.19
N ARG A 118 0.92 10.96 7.47
CA ARG A 118 2.30 11.16 7.92
C ARG A 118 3.22 10.02 7.49
N GLU A 119 2.78 8.77 7.59
CA GLU A 119 3.58 7.60 7.21
C GLU A 119 3.77 7.49 5.69
N VAL A 120 2.75 7.85 4.91
CA VAL A 120 2.86 7.95 3.44
C VAL A 120 3.88 9.04 3.09
N VAL A 121 3.79 10.20 3.74
CA VAL A 121 4.72 11.31 3.58
C VAL A 121 6.14 10.96 4.04
N ASP A 122 6.30 10.12 5.06
CA ASP A 122 7.61 9.63 5.51
C ASP A 122 8.13 8.45 4.66
N GLY A 123 7.35 7.98 3.68
CA GLY A 123 7.72 6.87 2.79
C GLY A 123 7.69 5.50 3.48
N LYS A 124 7.05 5.39 4.65
CA LYS A 124 6.90 4.13 5.38
C LYS A 124 6.08 3.14 4.56
N GLY A 125 6.53 1.89 4.52
CA GLY A 125 5.91 0.83 3.72
C GLY A 125 6.16 0.93 2.21
N GLN A 126 6.97 1.89 1.73
CA GLN A 126 7.35 2.00 0.32
C GLN A 126 8.87 2.17 0.15
N PHE A 127 9.44 3.21 0.77
CA PHE A 127 10.89 3.47 0.79
C PHE A 127 11.55 3.07 2.12
N VAL A 128 10.75 2.87 3.16
CA VAL A 128 11.15 2.33 4.46
C VAL A 128 10.31 1.08 4.73
N CYS A 129 10.88 0.10 5.42
CA CYS A 129 10.23 -1.15 5.77
C CYS A 129 8.82 -0.95 6.35
N GLY A 130 7.85 -1.70 5.83
CA GLY A 130 6.45 -1.67 6.25
C GLY A 130 6.19 -2.24 7.63
N ASN A 131 7.19 -2.81 8.31
CA ASN A 131 7.06 -3.17 9.72
C ASN A 131 7.09 -1.90 10.58
N LYS A 132 6.05 -1.70 11.41
CA LYS A 132 5.91 -0.55 12.31
C LYS A 132 7.17 -0.31 13.17
N LYS A 133 7.83 -1.38 13.63
CA LYS A 133 9.01 -1.30 14.53
C LYS A 133 10.35 -1.48 13.79
N CYS A 134 10.43 -1.15 12.50
CA CYS A 134 11.66 -1.31 11.72
C CYS A 134 11.87 -0.14 10.75
N ASP A 135 13.05 0.47 10.77
CA ASP A 135 13.36 1.65 9.95
C ASP A 135 14.37 1.37 8.84
N ALA A 136 14.52 0.09 8.46
CA ALA A 136 15.36 -0.30 7.34
C ALA A 136 14.83 0.31 6.03
N SER A 137 15.72 0.91 5.23
CA SER A 137 15.42 1.54 3.94
C SER A 137 16.01 0.81 2.73
N HIS A 138 16.70 -0.31 2.96
CA HIS A 138 17.41 -1.08 1.94
C HIS A 138 16.95 -2.54 1.93
N GLY A 139 17.12 -3.21 0.79
CA GLY A 139 16.74 -4.62 0.62
C GLY A 139 15.25 -4.84 0.90
N LEU A 140 14.41 -3.90 0.45
CA LEU A 140 12.97 -3.95 0.59
C LEU A 140 12.36 -4.68 -0.61
N GLU A 141 11.50 -5.64 -0.33
CA GLU A 141 10.79 -6.42 -1.33
C GLU A 141 9.29 -6.36 -1.07
N SER A 142 8.51 -6.41 -2.15
CA SER A 142 7.05 -6.36 -2.12
C SER A 142 6.48 -7.78 -2.10
N TYR A 143 5.50 -7.99 -1.22
CA TYR A 143 4.81 -9.26 -1.04
C TYR A 143 3.31 -9.01 -1.05
N GLU A 144 2.59 -9.83 -1.80
CA GLU A 144 1.14 -9.92 -1.71
C GLU A 144 0.78 -11.02 -0.73
N VAL A 145 0.07 -10.64 0.34
CA VAL A 145 -0.30 -11.56 1.42
C VAL A 145 -1.81 -11.65 1.54
N LEU A 146 -2.31 -12.88 1.67
CA LEU A 146 -3.71 -13.12 1.98
C LEU A 146 -3.94 -12.71 3.43
N PHE A 147 -4.70 -11.63 3.62
CA PHE A 147 -5.13 -11.13 4.91
C PHE A 147 -6.54 -11.59 5.20
N ALA A 148 -6.65 -12.65 6.01
CA ALA A 148 -7.91 -13.09 6.60
C ALA A 148 -8.08 -12.43 7.98
N TYR A 149 -9.20 -11.77 8.21
CA TYR A 149 -9.49 -11.03 9.44
C TYR A 149 -10.96 -11.15 9.84
N VAL A 150 -11.26 -10.85 11.11
CA VAL A 150 -12.62 -10.79 11.61
C VAL A 150 -12.96 -9.33 11.90
N GLU A 151 -14.03 -8.84 11.30
CA GLU A 151 -14.54 -7.48 11.49
C GLU A 151 -16.05 -7.58 11.66
N HIS A 152 -16.63 -6.91 12.67
CA HIS A 152 -18.06 -7.02 13.00
C HIS A 152 -18.58 -8.48 13.13
N LYS A 153 -17.75 -9.39 13.68
CA LYS A 153 -18.02 -10.85 13.82
C LYS A 153 -18.10 -11.62 12.50
N GLU A 154 -17.78 -10.99 11.38
CA GLU A 154 -17.73 -11.64 10.06
C GLU A 154 -16.28 -11.91 9.65
N LYS A 155 -16.06 -13.06 9.03
CA LYS A 155 -14.75 -13.40 8.45
C LYS A 155 -14.64 -12.74 7.07
N LYS A 156 -13.64 -11.89 6.91
CA LYS A 156 -13.29 -11.24 5.64
C LYS A 156 -11.91 -11.69 5.20
N GLN A 157 -11.65 -11.65 3.90
CA GLN A 157 -10.34 -11.93 3.33
C GLN A 157 -10.05 -10.99 2.17
N CYS A 158 -8.79 -10.61 2.03
CA CYS A 158 -8.33 -9.80 0.90
C CYS A 158 -6.83 -9.99 0.67
N LEU A 159 -6.38 -9.66 -0.53
CA LEU A 159 -4.95 -9.61 -0.84
C LEU A 159 -4.42 -8.22 -0.51
N VAL A 160 -3.35 -8.15 0.27
CA VAL A 160 -2.74 -6.88 0.69
C VAL A 160 -1.27 -6.87 0.31
N LYS A 161 -0.82 -5.77 -0.30
CA LYS A 161 0.59 -5.55 -0.63
C LYS A 161 1.35 -5.02 0.59
N LEU A 162 2.49 -5.63 0.90
CA LEU A 162 3.42 -5.24 1.95
C LEU A 162 4.82 -5.12 1.38
N ARG A 163 5.52 -4.02 1.66
CA ARG A 163 6.93 -3.87 1.29
C ARG A 163 7.81 -3.89 2.53
N VAL A 164 8.63 -4.91 2.70
CA VAL A 164 9.42 -5.13 3.94
C VAL A 164 10.85 -5.56 3.63
N CYS A 165 11.76 -5.33 4.57
CA CYS A 165 13.13 -5.82 4.45
C CYS A 165 13.21 -7.33 4.66
N ARG A 166 14.31 -7.94 4.20
CA ARG A 166 14.57 -9.38 4.36
C ARG A 166 14.36 -9.91 5.79
N ALA A 167 14.86 -9.19 6.79
CA ALA A 167 14.71 -9.59 8.20
C ALA A 167 13.25 -9.58 8.66
N CYS A 168 12.41 -8.71 8.10
CA CYS A 168 10.98 -8.67 8.37
C CYS A 168 10.19 -9.68 7.52
N ALA A 169 10.64 -9.99 6.30
CA ALA A 169 10.09 -11.07 5.48
C ALA A 169 10.21 -12.43 6.19
N LEU A 170 11.32 -12.69 6.88
CA LEU A 170 11.47 -13.87 7.75
C LEU A 170 10.41 -13.95 8.85
N LYS A 171 9.97 -12.79 9.39
CA LYS A 171 8.89 -12.72 10.38
C LYS A 171 7.53 -12.93 9.74
N LEU A 172 7.31 -12.32 8.58
CA LEU A 172 6.09 -12.44 7.79
C LEU A 172 5.80 -13.91 7.44
N PHE A 173 6.81 -14.64 6.99
CA PHE A 173 6.69 -16.03 6.55
C PHE A 173 7.11 -17.06 7.61
N HIS A 174 7.16 -16.66 8.88
CA HIS A 174 7.69 -17.50 9.96
C HIS A 174 7.09 -18.91 10.00
N ARG A 175 5.77 -19.04 9.90
CA ARG A 175 5.09 -20.36 9.88
C ARG A 175 5.48 -21.20 8.66
N LYS A 176 5.43 -20.62 7.46
CA LYS A 176 5.82 -21.32 6.22
C LYS A 176 7.27 -21.77 6.26
N ILE A 177 8.17 -20.97 6.84
CA ILE A 177 9.58 -21.33 7.01
C ILE A 177 9.72 -22.56 7.92
N LEU A 178 8.99 -22.62 9.04
CA LEU A 178 8.99 -23.79 9.91
C LEU A 178 8.44 -25.04 9.20
N GLU A 179 7.39 -24.89 8.39
CA GLU A 179 6.84 -25.98 7.58
C GLU A 179 7.86 -26.53 6.57
N ILE A 180 8.57 -25.64 5.84
CA ILE A 180 9.64 -26.01 4.91
C ILE A 180 10.77 -26.74 5.65
N GLN A 181 11.20 -26.23 6.80
CA GLN A 181 12.26 -26.84 7.60
C GLN A 181 11.87 -28.23 8.13
N ALA A 182 10.60 -28.42 8.50
CA ALA A 182 10.09 -29.73 8.92
C ALA A 182 10.03 -30.73 7.76
N GLN A 183 9.63 -30.28 6.57
CA GLN A 183 9.58 -31.11 5.36
C GLN A 183 10.98 -31.57 4.90
N HIS A 184 11.99 -30.71 5.08
CA HIS A 184 13.38 -30.96 4.69
C HIS A 184 14.29 -31.23 5.89
N SER A 185 13.80 -31.98 6.89
CA SER A 185 14.53 -32.23 8.14
C SER A 185 15.89 -32.91 7.95
N HIS A 186 16.02 -33.76 6.92
CA HIS A 186 17.25 -34.49 6.57
C HIS A 186 18.12 -33.78 5.52
N ASP A 187 17.62 -32.71 4.88
CA ASP A 187 18.34 -31.97 3.83
C ASP A 187 18.25 -30.46 4.09
N LYS A 188 19.18 -29.97 4.91
CA LYS A 188 19.25 -28.54 5.26
C LYS A 188 19.55 -27.65 4.05
N GLY A 189 20.22 -28.19 3.02
CA GLY A 189 20.54 -27.44 1.80
C GLY A 189 19.27 -27.13 1.01
N ALA A 190 18.44 -28.15 0.77
CA ALA A 190 17.14 -27.98 0.13
C ALA A 190 16.20 -27.07 0.93
N ALA A 191 16.22 -27.17 2.27
CA ALA A 191 15.43 -26.29 3.14
C ALA A 191 15.82 -24.81 2.95
N ASP A 192 17.11 -24.50 2.98
CA ASP A 192 17.60 -23.12 2.82
C ASP A 192 17.29 -22.57 1.43
N GLU A 193 17.47 -23.38 0.37
CA GLU A 193 17.13 -22.98 -0.99
C GLU A 193 15.64 -22.62 -1.14
N ASN A 194 14.74 -23.42 -0.56
CA ASN A 194 13.31 -23.14 -0.59
C ASN A 194 12.93 -21.89 0.21
N VAL A 195 13.57 -21.66 1.35
CA VAL A 195 13.38 -20.42 2.12
C VAL A 195 13.90 -19.21 1.34
N GLN A 196 15.03 -19.32 0.65
CA GLN A 196 15.56 -18.27 -0.22
C GLN A 196 14.57 -17.91 -1.33
N LYS A 197 14.01 -18.91 -2.02
CA LYS A 197 12.99 -18.73 -3.05
C LYS A 197 11.71 -18.09 -2.51
N LEU A 198 11.23 -18.51 -1.34
CA LEU A 198 10.04 -17.93 -0.69
C LEU A 198 10.24 -16.45 -0.38
N LEU A 199 11.46 -16.07 0.01
CA LEU A 199 11.80 -14.72 0.42
C LEU A 199 12.20 -13.81 -0.74
N GLN A 200 12.43 -14.34 -1.94
CA GLN A 200 12.55 -13.57 -3.18
C GLN A 200 11.14 -13.15 -3.60
N GLY A 201 10.69 -12.00 -3.11
CA GLY A 201 9.47 -11.35 -3.57
C GLY A 201 9.53 -11.14 -5.08
N LYS A 202 8.38 -11.17 -5.75
CA LYS A 202 8.31 -10.71 -7.14
C LYS A 202 8.67 -9.24 -7.13
N GLN A 203 9.71 -8.85 -7.87
CA GLN A 203 9.80 -7.48 -8.35
C GLN A 203 8.55 -7.25 -9.21
N VAL A 204 7.53 -6.64 -8.63
CA VAL A 204 6.54 -5.92 -9.41
C VAL A 204 7.33 -4.72 -9.92
N ASP A 205 7.69 -4.75 -11.19
CA ASP A 205 8.24 -3.58 -11.86
C ASP A 205 7.28 -2.42 -11.60
N ASP A 206 7.79 -1.30 -11.08
CA ASP A 206 7.03 -0.08 -10.76
C ASP A 206 6.54 0.63 -12.06
N ASP A 207 6.09 -0.14 -13.07
CA ASP A 207 5.59 0.30 -14.37
C ASP A 207 4.06 0.21 -14.39
N ASP A 208 3.43 0.95 -13.48
CA ASP A 208 2.06 1.39 -13.66
C ASP A 208 2.10 2.59 -14.62
N SER A 209 2.06 2.32 -15.92
CA SER A 209 1.58 3.30 -16.88
C SER A 209 0.10 3.53 -16.57
N ASP A 210 -0.19 4.66 -15.95
CA ASP A 210 -1.53 5.17 -15.67
C ASP A 210 -2.38 5.11 -16.96
N ASP A 211 -3.30 4.15 -17.06
CA ASP A 211 -4.47 4.23 -17.92
C ASP A 211 -5.53 5.01 -17.14
N ASP A 212 -5.49 6.32 -17.29
CA ASP A 212 -6.45 7.27 -16.79
C ASP A 212 -7.75 7.16 -17.62
N GLY A 213 -8.59 6.19 -17.24
CA GLY A 213 -9.97 6.08 -17.69
C GLY A 213 -10.79 7.32 -17.31
N TYR A 214 -10.70 8.35 -18.14
CA TYR A 214 -11.48 9.57 -18.11
C TYR A 214 -12.96 9.22 -18.35
N ILE A 215 -13.76 9.20 -17.28
CA ILE A 215 -15.23 9.14 -17.41
C ILE A 215 -15.66 10.54 -17.89
N GLU A 216 -15.99 10.65 -19.18
CA GLU A 216 -16.59 11.85 -19.76
C GLU A 216 -17.87 12.22 -19.00
N GLN A 217 -17.84 13.40 -18.39
CA GLN A 217 -19.03 14.13 -17.97
C GLN A 217 -19.83 14.49 -19.22
N ARG A 218 -20.99 13.85 -19.41
CA ARG A 218 -22.05 14.38 -20.25
C ARG A 218 -22.95 15.24 -19.40
N ASP A 219 -22.59 16.51 -19.30
CA ASP A 219 -23.56 17.57 -19.08
C ASP A 219 -24.18 17.92 -20.44
N ASP A 220 -25.47 17.63 -20.61
CA ASP A 220 -26.31 18.47 -21.45
C ASP A 220 -27.70 18.61 -20.85
N LYS A 221 -28.11 19.87 -20.84
CA LYS A 221 -29.21 20.49 -20.12
C LYS A 221 -30.59 20.19 -20.74
N ALA A 222 -31.58 20.39 -19.86
CA ALA A 222 -32.89 21.00 -20.12
C ALA A 222 -33.91 20.23 -20.98
N PHE A 223 -35.02 19.85 -20.34
CA PHE A 223 -36.33 20.26 -20.85
C PHE A 223 -37.39 20.30 -19.74
N GLU A 224 -37.80 21.55 -19.47
CA GLU A 224 -39.07 22.12 -18.99
C GLU A 224 -39.97 21.42 -17.96
N ALA A 225 -40.24 22.22 -16.91
CA ALA A 225 -41.41 22.16 -16.06
C ALA A 225 -42.70 22.40 -16.85
N VAL A 226 -43.76 21.69 -16.48
CA VAL A 226 -45.14 22.13 -16.70
C VAL A 226 -45.81 22.25 -15.33
N ASP A 227 -46.10 23.50 -14.95
CA ASP A 227 -46.95 23.85 -13.83
C ASP A 227 -48.42 23.51 -14.15
N GLY A 228 -49.10 22.89 -13.18
CA GLY A 228 -50.29 23.48 -12.57
C GLY A 228 -51.63 23.54 -13.33
N THR A 229 -52.62 22.92 -12.67
CA THR A 229 -54.05 23.32 -12.59
C THR A 229 -55.00 22.99 -13.74
N SER A 230 -55.93 22.05 -13.50
CA SER A 230 -57.24 22.37 -12.92
C SER A 230 -57.88 21.15 -12.27
#